data_AF-A0A924VIH8-F1
#
_entry.id   AF-A0A924VIH8-F1
#
_cell.length_a   1.000
_cell.length_b   1.000
_cell.length_c   1.000
_cell.angle_alpha   90.00
_cell.angle_beta   90.00
_cell.angle_gamma   90.00
#
_symmetry.space_group_name_H-M   'P 1'
#
loop_
_entity.id
_entity.type
_entity.pdbx_description
1 polymer ?
#
loop_
_entity_poly.entity_id
_entity_poly.type
_entity_poly.pdbx_seq_one_letter_code
_entity_poly.pdbx_strand_id
1 'polypeptide(L)'
;RTLEKSADYFDLKNGDFTNELPLHTDVLQAPITSHWSNLLACNFSSLNKLAIPSAERRIVLQKIINFYQLHIENFGTIKSHNVLEEVLS
;
A
#
# COMPACT_ATOMS: atom_id res chain seq x y z
N ARG A 1 -5.49 15.64 10.72
CA ARG A 1 -5.60 14.20 11.03
C ARG A 1 -4.36 13.85 11.83
N THR A 2 -4.50 13.73 13.14
CA THR A 2 -3.41 13.40 14.06
C THR A 2 -2.89 12.02 13.70
N LEU A 3 -1.56 11.87 13.61
CA LEU A 3 -0.87 10.60 13.45
C LEU A 3 -1.03 9.81 14.76
N GLU A 4 -2.23 9.28 14.98
CA GLU A 4 -2.55 8.39 16.07
C GLU A 4 -1.74 7.09 15.88
N LYS A 5 -1.02 6.70 16.94
CA LYS A 5 -0.53 5.36 17.30
C LYS A 5 -0.30 4.38 16.14
N SER A 6 0.94 3.92 15.96
CA SER A 6 1.36 2.94 14.93
C SER A 6 0.36 1.79 14.78
N ALA A 7 -0.57 1.93 13.84
CA ALA A 7 -1.54 0.89 13.55
C ALA A 7 -0.83 -0.29 12.91
N ASP A 8 -1.06 -1.49 13.45
CA ASP A 8 -0.45 -2.71 12.95
C ASP A 8 -1.00 -3.11 11.57
N TYR A 9 -2.22 -2.67 11.26
CA TYR A 9 -2.96 -3.04 10.06
C TYR A 9 -3.47 -1.85 9.26
N PHE A 10 -3.65 -2.07 7.96
CA PHE A 10 -4.46 -1.22 7.09
C PHE A 10 -5.53 -2.07 6.43
N ASP A 11 -6.78 -1.71 6.62
CA ASP A 11 -7.92 -2.37 5.99
C ASP A 11 -8.08 -1.83 4.57
N LEU A 12 -7.84 -2.68 3.56
CA LEU A 12 -7.92 -2.27 2.17
C LEU A 12 -9.35 -2.11 1.66
N LYS A 13 -10.37 -2.59 2.38
CA LYS A 13 -11.78 -2.42 2.01
C LYS A 13 -12.36 -1.14 2.62
N ASN A 14 -12.04 -0.89 3.89
CA ASN A 14 -12.54 0.27 4.61
C ASN A 14 -11.65 1.52 4.40
N GLY A 15 -10.40 1.32 3.97
CA GLY A 15 -9.48 2.41 3.65
C GLY A 15 -8.94 3.14 4.87
N ASP A 16 -8.83 2.44 6.00
CA ASP A 16 -8.38 2.99 7.27
C ASP A 16 -7.33 2.12 7.97
N PHE A 17 -6.61 2.78 8.86
CA PHE A 17 -5.63 2.14 9.74
C PHE A 17 -6.33 1.63 10.99
N THR A 18 -6.00 0.40 11.40
CA THR A 18 -6.60 -0.24 12.58
C THR A 18 -5.57 -1.03 13.38
N ASN A 19 -5.81 -1.12 14.70
CA ASN A 19 -5.00 -1.91 15.63
C ASN A 19 -5.54 -3.34 15.80
N GLU A 20 -6.72 -3.64 15.27
CA GLU A 20 -7.34 -4.96 15.32
C GLU A 20 -7.29 -5.59 13.92
N LEU A 21 -6.94 -6.88 13.85
CA LEU A 21 -6.90 -7.60 12.58
C LEU A 21 -8.32 -7.74 12.00
N PRO A 22 -8.64 -7.15 10.84
CA PRO A 22 -9.92 -7.33 10.19
C PRO A 22 -10.16 -8.79 9.80
N LEU A 23 -11.43 -9.21 9.85
CA LEU A 23 -11.85 -10.59 9.57
C LEU A 23 -11.98 -10.88 8.06
N HIS A 24 -10.99 -10.46 7.27
CA HIS A 24 -10.89 -10.75 5.83
C HIS A 24 -9.44 -10.66 5.34
N THR A 25 -9.20 -11.08 4.10
CA THR A 25 -7.86 -11.17 3.50
C THR A 25 -7.33 -9.85 2.96
N ASP A 26 -8.20 -8.88 2.70
CA ASP A 26 -7.85 -7.57 2.13
C ASP A 26 -7.31 -6.63 3.22
N VAL A 27 -6.21 -7.02 3.84
CA VAL A 27 -5.54 -6.30 4.92
C VAL A 27 -4.04 -6.21 4.65
N LEU A 28 -3.40 -5.12 5.07
CA LEU A 28 -1.95 -4.99 5.19
C LEU A 28 -1.52 -5.28 6.62
N GLN A 29 -0.38 -5.94 6.78
CA GLN A 29 0.26 -6.18 8.07
C GLN A 29 1.72 -5.70 8.01
N ALA A 30 2.38 -5.58 9.16
CA ALA A 30 3.80 -5.27 9.20
C ALA A 30 4.65 -6.30 8.40
N PRO A 31 5.70 -5.88 7.67
CA PRO A 31 6.21 -4.50 7.57
C PRO A 31 5.47 -3.63 6.53
N ILE A 32 4.58 -4.20 5.71
CA ILE A 32 3.93 -3.51 4.59
C ILE A 32 3.06 -2.33 5.05
N THR A 33 2.36 -2.45 6.19
CA THR A 33 1.59 -1.35 6.78
C THR A 33 2.47 -0.11 7.04
N SER A 34 3.71 -0.31 7.49
CA SER A 34 4.65 0.79 7.74
C SER A 34 5.09 1.46 6.44
N HIS A 35 5.41 0.69 5.40
CA HIS A 35 5.74 1.24 4.09
C HIS A 35 4.57 1.98 3.46
N TRP A 36 3.36 1.46 3.62
CA TRP A 36 2.13 2.09 3.16
C TRP A 36 1.91 3.45 3.84
N SER A 37 2.01 3.50 5.18
CA SER A 37 1.90 4.73 5.97
C SER A 37 2.96 5.77 5.56
N ASN A 38 4.21 5.33 5.46
CA ASN A 38 5.31 6.22 5.04
C ASN A 38 5.10 6.75 3.63
N LEU A 39 4.59 5.92 2.70
CA LEU A 39 4.27 6.35 1.34
C LEU A 39 3.17 7.40 1.33
N LEU A 40 2.07 7.20 2.09
CA LEU A 40 0.96 8.14 2.18
C LEU A 40 1.36 9.47 2.84
N ALA A 41 2.33 9.45 3.76
CA ALA A 41 2.87 10.65 4.40
C ALA A 41 3.92 11.36 3.54
N CYS A 42 4.46 10.68 2.52
CA CYS A 42 5.49 11.22 1.66
C CYS A 42 4.90 12.14 0.59
N ASN A 43 5.60 13.22 0.27
CA ASN A 43 5.30 14.02 -0.92
C ASN A 43 6.27 13.67 -2.07
N PHE A 44 5.96 14.13 -3.28
CA PHE A 44 6.79 13.84 -4.46
C PHE A 44 8.25 14.28 -4.29
N SER A 45 8.52 15.40 -3.62
CA SER A 45 9.88 15.92 -3.43
C SER A 45 10.74 15.08 -2.47
N SER A 46 10.10 14.32 -1.57
CA SER A 46 10.76 13.42 -0.62
C SER A 46 10.67 11.95 -1.01
N LEU A 47 10.04 11.62 -2.14
CA LEU A 47 9.79 10.24 -2.56
C LEU A 47 11.09 9.44 -2.72
N ASN A 48 12.15 10.09 -3.22
CA ASN A 48 13.48 9.50 -3.37
C ASN A 48 14.16 9.13 -2.03
N LYS A 49 13.66 9.64 -0.90
CA LYS A 49 14.16 9.31 0.45
C LYS A 49 13.46 8.10 1.06
N LEU A 50 12.37 7.62 0.43
CA LEU A 50 11.61 6.49 0.93
C LEU A 50 12.40 5.20 0.68
N ALA A 51 12.94 4.62 1.74
CA ALA A 51 13.67 3.35 1.68
C ALA A 51 12.67 2.19 1.81
N ILE A 52 12.34 1.55 0.68
CA ILE A 52 11.58 0.29 0.64
C ILE A 52 12.44 -0.77 -0.04
N PRO A 53 12.73 -1.91 0.62
CA PRO A 53 13.38 -3.05 -0.02
C PRO A 53 12.70 -3.46 -1.32
N SER A 54 13.46 -3.85 -2.34
CA SER A 54 12.92 -4.14 -3.68
C SER A 54 11.77 -5.18 -3.64
N ALA A 55 11.93 -6.24 -2.85
CA ALA A 55 10.90 -7.27 -2.69
C ALA A 55 9.60 -6.72 -2.08
N GLU A 56 9.70 -5.84 -1.09
CA GLU A 56 8.55 -5.22 -0.41
C GLU A 56 7.92 -4.12 -1.27
N ARG A 57 8.70 -3.40 -2.06
CA ARG A 57 8.23 -2.38 -3.02
C ARG A 57 7.22 -2.99 -3.99
N ARG A 58 7.51 -4.19 -4.50
CA ARG A 58 6.58 -4.94 -5.37
C ARG A 58 5.27 -5.27 -4.66
N ILE A 59 5.33 -5.65 -3.40
CA ILE A 59 4.14 -5.94 -2.59
C ILE A 59 3.31 -4.68 -2.38
N VAL A 60 3.95 -3.57 -1.96
CA VAL A 60 3.29 -2.26 -1.77
C VAL A 60 2.59 -1.82 -3.06
N LEU A 61 3.27 -1.87 -4.21
CA LEU A 61 2.68 -1.51 -5.51
C LEU A 61 1.46 -2.37 -5.86
N GLN A 62 1.55 -3.69 -5.67
CA GLN A 62 0.41 -4.57 -5.91
C GLN A 62 -0.76 -4.21 -4.99
N LYS A 63 -0.49 -3.85 -3.72
CA LYS A 63 -1.54 -3.45 -2.78
C LYS A 63 -2.16 -2.09 -3.13
N ILE A 64 -1.41 -1.17 -3.74
CA ILE A 64 -1.96 0.09 -4.27
C ILE A 64 -2.97 -0.20 -5.38
N ILE A 65 -2.61 -1.09 -6.31
CA ILE A 65 -3.51 -1.50 -7.39
C ILE A 65 -4.76 -2.16 -6.82
N ASN A 66 -4.62 -3.09 -5.87
CA ASN A 66 -5.75 -3.75 -5.23
C ASN A 66 -6.68 -2.74 -4.53
N PHE A 67 -6.12 -1.77 -3.81
CA PHE A 67 -6.90 -0.73 -3.14
C PHE A 67 -7.77 0.05 -4.13
N TYR A 68 -7.20 0.51 -5.24
CA TYR A 68 -7.97 1.22 -6.26
C TYR A 68 -9.01 0.33 -6.97
N GLN A 69 -8.71 -0.95 -7.20
CA GLN A 69 -9.68 -1.90 -7.73
C GLN A 69 -10.89 -2.09 -6.81
N LEU A 70 -10.70 -2.02 -5.49
CA LEU A 70 -11.79 -2.11 -4.52
C LEU A 70 -12.64 -0.84 -4.47
N HIS A 71 -12.05 0.32 -4.77
CA HIS A 71 -12.65 1.64 -4.51
C HIS A 71 -13.15 2.38 -5.75
N ILE A 72 -12.69 2.01 -6.95
CA ILE A 72 -13.05 2.69 -8.20
C ILE A 72 -13.82 1.71 -9.07
N GLU A 73 -15.09 2.02 -9.32
CA GLU A 73 -15.91 1.27 -10.27
C GLU A 73 -15.29 1.25 -11.66
N ASN A 74 -15.35 0.10 -12.33
CA ASN A 74 -14.78 -0.10 -13.67
C ASN A 74 -13.28 0.28 -13.79
N PHE A 75 -12.51 0.27 -12.70
CA PHE A 75 -11.05 0.50 -12.74
C PHE A 75 -10.34 -0.47 -13.68
N GLY A 76 -10.90 -1.67 -13.84
CA GLY A 76 -10.39 -2.70 -14.73
C GLY A 76 -9.15 -3.41 -14.18
N THR A 77 -8.59 -4.29 -15.00
CA THR A 77 -7.37 -5.01 -14.65
C THR A 77 -6.18 -4.24 -15.20
N ILE A 78 -5.40 -3.61 -14.31
CA ILE A 78 -4.07 -3.13 -14.68
C ILE A 78 -3.23 -4.38 -14.99
N LYS A 79 -2.78 -4.55 -16.24
CA LYS A 79 -1.80 -5.58 -16.61
C LYS A 79 -0.46 -5.20 -15.97
N SER A 80 -0.26 -5.64 -14.73
CA SER A 80 0.91 -5.32 -13.89
C SER A 80 2.25 -5.80 -14.45
N HIS A 81 2.27 -6.56 -15.55
CA HIS A 81 3.52 -7.01 -16.18
C HIS A 81 4.47 -5.84 -16.47
N ASN A 82 3.96 -4.73 -17.02
CA ASN A 82 4.79 -3.56 -17.36
C ASN A 82 5.29 -2.80 -16.11
N VAL A 83 4.44 -2.66 -15.08
CA VAL A 83 4.84 -2.03 -13.79
C VAL A 83 5.89 -2.88 -13.07
N LEU A 84 5.81 -4.21 -13.22
CA LEU A 84 6.76 -5.14 -12.64
C LEU A 84 8.10 -5.16 -13.39
N GLU A 85 8.13 -5.00 -14.72
CA GLU A 85 9.37 -4.88 -15.51
C GLU A 85 10.17 -3.61 -15.19
N GLU A 86 9.51 -2.45 -15.08
CA GLU A 86 10.15 -1.18 -14.75
C GLU A 86 10.72 -1.14 -13.32
N VAL A 87 10.22 -1.99 -12.43
CA VAL A 87 10.68 -2.11 -11.03
C VAL A 87 11.88 -3.06 -10.88
N LEU A 88 12.02 -4.03 -11.79
CA LEU A 88 13.06 -5.07 -11.82
C LEU A 88 14.23 -4.72 -12.75
N SER A 89 14.13 -3.63 -13.50
CA SER A 89 15.23 -3.00 -14.23
C SER A 89 16.04 -2.08 -13.31
#